data_AF-A0A1T3CV93-F1
#
_entry.id   AF-A0A1T3CV93-F1
#
_cell.length_a   1.000
_cell.length_b   1.000
_cell.length_c   1.000
_cell.angle_alpha   90.00
_cell.angle_beta   90.00
_cell.angle_gamma   90.00
#
_symmetry.space_group_name_H-M   'P 1'
#
loop_
_entity.id
_entity.type
_entity.pdbx_description
1 polymer ?
#
loop_
_entity_poly.entity_id
_entity_poly.type
_entity_poly.pdbx_seq_one_letter_code
_entity_poly.pdbx_strand_id
1 'polypeptide(L)'
;MPSVKNPNRLSKNRLAARAAKAKKANQKRADPAMQNKITKADKTRGARPGLLPTSGPRAAISAKKARKLEKKMGYALKRKMEAEGEAVMKDAPVNGISYIN
;
A
#
# COMPACT_ATOMS: atom_id res chain seq x y z
N MET A 1 -26.81 -22.71 24.87
CA MET A 1 -27.13 -23.88 25.69
C MET A 1 -27.46 -25.06 24.77
N PRO A 2 -27.20 -26.30 25.20
CA PRO A 2 -27.67 -27.51 24.53
C PRO A 2 -29.20 -27.54 24.41
N SER A 3 -29.74 -28.32 23.47
CA SER A 3 -31.20 -28.53 23.37
C SER A 3 -31.67 -29.43 24.50
N VAL A 4 -32.83 -29.12 25.09
CA VAL A 4 -33.44 -29.92 26.17
C VAL A 4 -33.77 -31.34 25.71
N LYS A 5 -34.23 -31.50 24.45
CA LYS A 5 -34.59 -32.81 23.88
C LYS A 5 -33.40 -33.61 23.35
N ASN A 6 -32.29 -32.95 23.02
CA ASN A 6 -31.11 -33.60 22.51
C ASN A 6 -29.87 -32.79 22.93
N PRO A 7 -29.20 -33.17 24.03
CA PRO A 7 -28.07 -32.42 24.55
C PRO A 7 -26.85 -32.44 23.60
N ASN A 8 -26.80 -33.38 22.66
CA ASN A 8 -25.75 -33.44 21.62
C ASN A 8 -26.00 -32.41 20.49
N ARG A 9 -27.18 -31.79 20.44
CA ARG A 9 -27.51 -30.73 19.47
C ARG A 9 -27.65 -29.37 20.15
N LEU A 10 -27.33 -28.33 19.38
CA LEU A 10 -27.56 -26.95 19.81
C LEU A 10 -29.06 -26.66 19.92
N SER A 11 -29.44 -25.88 20.93
CA SER A 11 -30.81 -25.36 21.04
C SER A 11 -31.20 -24.46 19.86
N LYS A 12 -32.51 -24.40 19.55
CA LYS A 12 -33.09 -23.57 18.47
C LYS A 12 -32.65 -22.11 18.56
N ASN A 13 -32.65 -21.54 19.77
CA ASN A 13 -32.22 -20.16 20.01
C ASN A 13 -30.75 -19.94 19.63
N ARG A 14 -29.88 -20.92 19.93
CA ARG A 14 -28.46 -20.85 19.57
C ARG A 14 -28.24 -20.99 18.07
N LEU A 15 -29.04 -21.81 17.38
CA LEU A 15 -29.03 -21.89 15.92
C LEU A 15 -29.46 -20.57 15.28
N ALA A 16 -30.54 -19.96 15.75
CA ALA A 16 -31.01 -18.66 15.28
C ALA A 16 -29.95 -17.56 15.50
N ALA A 17 -29.31 -17.52 16.67
CA ALA A 17 -28.24 -16.58 16.96
C ALA A 17 -27.02 -16.78 16.04
N ARG A 18 -26.63 -18.03 15.74
CA ARG A 18 -25.56 -18.33 14.77
C ARG A 18 -25.93 -17.88 13.36
N ALA A 19 -27.15 -18.16 12.91
CA ALA A 19 -27.65 -17.72 11.61
C ALA A 19 -27.66 -16.19 11.50
N ALA A 20 -28.15 -15.48 12.53
CA ALA A 20 -28.12 -14.03 12.58
C ALA A 20 -26.69 -13.46 12.53
N LYS A 21 -25.75 -14.07 13.28
CA LYS A 21 -24.32 -13.70 13.25
C LYS A 21 -23.73 -13.90 11.86
N ALA A 22 -24.01 -15.04 11.21
CA ALA A 22 -23.55 -15.34 9.86
C ALA A 22 -24.14 -14.37 8.83
N LYS A 23 -25.45 -14.07 8.92
CA LYS A 23 -26.13 -13.08 8.06
C LYS A 23 -25.47 -11.71 8.16
N LYS A 24 -25.20 -11.21 9.38
CA LYS A 24 -24.54 -9.92 9.60
C LYS A 24 -23.11 -9.91 9.02
N ALA A 25 -22.37 -11.00 9.16
CA ALA A 25 -21.03 -11.13 8.58
C ALA A 25 -21.08 -11.12 7.04
N ASN A 26 -22.02 -11.86 6.45
CA ASN A 26 -22.22 -11.90 5.00
C ASN A 26 -22.68 -10.56 4.45
N GLN A 27 -23.56 -9.83 5.13
CA GLN A 27 -23.96 -8.48 4.74
C GLN A 27 -22.76 -7.51 4.71
N LYS A 28 -21.88 -7.58 5.72
CA LYS A 28 -20.64 -6.77 5.73
C LYS A 28 -19.68 -7.12 4.59
N ARG A 29 -19.62 -8.41 4.20
CA ARG A 29 -18.83 -8.85 3.05
C ARG A 29 -19.48 -8.42 1.73
N ALA A 30 -20.80 -8.53 1.62
CA ALA A 30 -21.52 -8.15 0.41
C ALA A 30 -21.60 -6.63 0.20
N ASP A 31 -21.41 -5.83 1.25
CA ASP A 31 -21.41 -4.37 1.15
C ASP A 31 -20.30 -3.89 0.18
N PRO A 32 -20.66 -3.33 -0.99
CA PRO A 32 -19.70 -2.84 -1.96
C PRO A 32 -18.82 -1.73 -1.37
N ALA A 33 -19.29 -0.97 -0.37
CA ALA A 33 -18.48 0.03 0.30
C ALA A 33 -17.36 -0.58 1.16
N MET A 34 -17.46 -1.84 1.58
CA MET A 34 -16.41 -2.57 2.30
C MET A 34 -15.50 -3.39 1.36
N GLN A 35 -15.96 -3.69 0.15
CA GLN A 35 -15.13 -4.33 -0.88
C GLN A 35 -14.04 -3.41 -1.42
N ASN A 36 -14.35 -2.11 -1.47
CA ASN A 36 -13.38 -1.11 -1.86
C ASN A 36 -12.39 -0.91 -0.70
N LYS A 37 -11.09 -1.09 -0.96
CA LYS A 37 -9.96 -0.96 0.00
C LYS A 37 -9.75 0.49 0.50
N ILE A 38 -10.82 1.26 0.64
CA ILE A 38 -10.86 2.65 1.07
C ILE A 38 -10.95 2.66 2.59
N THR A 39 -9.99 3.31 3.23
CA THR A 39 -9.97 3.44 4.69
C THR A 39 -11.11 4.33 5.18
N LYS A 40 -11.56 4.15 6.44
CA LYS A 40 -12.61 5.02 7.01
C LYS A 40 -12.21 6.50 6.99
N ALA A 41 -10.94 6.80 7.27
CA ALA A 41 -10.42 8.16 7.26
C ALA A 41 -10.44 8.80 5.85
N ASP A 42 -10.27 8.00 4.80
CA ASP A 42 -10.38 8.49 3.43
C ASP A 42 -11.84 8.68 3.02
N LYS A 43 -12.77 7.83 3.50
CA LYS A 43 -14.22 8.02 3.29
C LYS A 43 -14.71 9.35 3.87
N THR A 44 -14.25 9.74 5.06
CA THR A 44 -14.59 11.05 5.66
C THR A 44 -14.06 12.23 4.86
N ARG A 45 -13.01 12.02 4.06
CA ARG A 45 -12.45 13.01 3.12
C ARG A 45 -13.05 12.91 1.71
N GLY A 46 -14.17 12.20 1.56
CA GLY A 46 -14.89 12.08 0.29
C GLY A 46 -14.43 10.96 -0.65
N ALA A 47 -13.53 10.07 -0.22
CA ALA A 47 -13.14 8.92 -1.04
C ALA A 47 -14.32 7.96 -1.22
N ARG A 48 -14.57 7.56 -2.47
CA ARG A 48 -15.62 6.62 -2.88
C ARG A 48 -15.03 5.59 -3.84
N PRO A 49 -15.71 4.47 -4.12
CA PRO A 49 -15.25 3.54 -5.16
C PRO A 49 -15.00 4.29 -6.47
N GLY A 50 -13.79 4.19 -7.03
CA GLY A 50 -13.39 4.93 -8.24
C GLY A 50 -13.03 6.42 -8.03
N LEU A 51 -13.19 6.97 -6.83
CA LEU A 51 -12.89 8.38 -6.51
C LEU A 51 -11.91 8.47 -5.34
N LEU A 52 -10.73 9.04 -5.60
CA LEU A 52 -9.70 9.28 -4.59
C LEU A 52 -10.15 10.36 -3.59
N PRO A 53 -9.58 10.38 -2.36
CA PRO A 53 -9.88 11.42 -1.39
C PRO A 53 -9.47 12.81 -1.92
N THR A 54 -10.18 13.84 -1.47
CA THR A 54 -9.92 15.23 -1.90
C THR A 54 -8.73 15.87 -1.19
N SER A 55 -8.31 15.33 -0.04
CA SER A 55 -7.26 15.86 0.81
C SER A 55 -6.45 14.77 1.51
N GLY A 56 -5.28 15.15 2.03
CA GLY A 56 -4.38 14.26 2.76
C GLY A 56 -3.39 13.51 1.85
N PRO A 57 -2.60 12.59 2.42
CA PRO A 57 -1.47 11.95 1.74
C PRO A 57 -1.88 11.04 0.58
N ARG A 58 -3.13 10.54 0.58
CA ARG A 58 -3.68 9.68 -0.48
C ARG A 58 -4.45 10.46 -1.55
N ALA A 59 -4.52 11.79 -1.44
CA ALA A 59 -5.23 12.61 -2.42
C ALA A 59 -4.51 12.59 -3.77
N ALA A 60 -5.29 12.60 -4.85
CA ALA A 60 -4.74 12.66 -6.19
C ALA A 60 -3.98 13.98 -6.37
N ILE A 61 -2.72 13.89 -6.78
CA ILE A 61 -1.95 15.05 -7.18
C ILE A 61 -2.36 15.41 -8.62
N SER A 62 -2.54 16.71 -8.91
CA SER A 62 -2.82 17.13 -10.28
C SER A 62 -1.69 16.74 -11.23
N ALA A 63 -2.03 16.37 -12.47
CA ALA A 63 -1.05 15.95 -13.48
C ALA A 63 0.08 16.98 -13.68
N LYS A 64 -0.26 18.28 -13.63
CA LYS A 64 0.72 19.38 -13.70
C LYS A 64 1.70 19.35 -12.53
N LYS A 65 1.22 19.11 -11.31
CA LYS A 65 2.07 19.06 -10.12
C LYS A 65 2.92 17.79 -10.08
N ALA A 66 2.38 16.65 -10.54
CA ALA A 66 3.13 15.41 -10.69
C ALA A 66 4.33 15.57 -11.66
N ARG A 67 4.08 16.13 -12.85
CA ARG A 67 5.14 16.43 -13.84
C ARG A 67 6.22 17.36 -13.30
N LYS A 68 5.83 18.39 -12.53
CA LYS A 68 6.78 19.30 -11.88
C LYS A 68 7.64 18.60 -10.84
N LEU A 69 7.06 17.69 -10.05
CA LEU A 69 7.78 16.90 -9.05
C LEU A 69 8.79 15.97 -9.71
N GLU A 70 8.37 15.22 -10.73
CA GLU A 70 9.23 14.32 -11.49
C GLU A 70 10.44 15.05 -12.10
N LYS A 71 10.22 16.22 -12.73
CA LYS A 71 11.30 17.05 -13.26
C LYS A 71 12.29 17.48 -12.18
N LYS A 72 11.80 17.87 -10.99
CA LYS A 72 12.66 18.25 -9.85
C LYS A 72 13.45 17.05 -9.32
N MET A 73 12.83 15.88 -9.22
CA MET A 73 13.51 14.65 -8.81
C MET A 73 14.60 14.26 -9.80
N GLY A 74 14.34 14.38 -11.11
CA GLY A 74 15.34 14.15 -12.14
C GLY A 74 16.57 15.05 -12.01
N TYR A 75 16.38 16.35 -11.74
CA TYR A 75 17.50 17.26 -11.49
C TYR A 75 18.24 16.97 -10.19
N ALA A 76 17.54 16.56 -9.14
CA ALA A 76 18.18 16.17 -7.88
C ALA A 76 19.03 14.91 -8.05
N LEU A 77 18.55 13.93 -8.83
CA LEU A 77 19.30 12.72 -9.16
C LEU A 77 20.56 13.03 -9.99
N LYS A 78 20.46 13.90 -11.00
CA LYS A 78 21.63 14.33 -11.78
C LYS A 78 22.69 14.98 -10.89
N ARG A 79 22.28 15.92 -10.02
CA ARG A 79 23.19 16.55 -9.05
C ARG A 79 23.82 15.53 -8.08
N LYS A 80 23.04 14.53 -7.65
CA LYS A 80 23.56 13.45 -6.80
C LYS A 80 24.61 12.61 -7.54
N MET A 81 24.34 12.24 -8.80
CA MET A 81 25.28 11.49 -9.64
C MET A 81 26.57 12.28 -9.94
N GLU A 82 26.45 13.59 -10.17
CA GLU A 82 27.61 14.48 -10.37
C GLU A 82 28.42 14.63 -9.07
N ALA A 83 27.75 14.72 -7.90
CA ALA A 83 28.43 14.79 -6.61
C ALA A 83 29.07 13.46 -6.18
N GLU A 84 28.47 12.32 -6.58
CA GLU A 84 29.05 10.98 -6.42
C GLU A 84 30.08 10.66 -7.53
N GLY A 85 30.23 11.56 -8.52
CA GLY A 85 31.06 11.42 -9.70
C GLY A 85 32.52 11.79 -9.44
N GLU A 86 33.25 10.90 -8.77
CA GLU A 86 34.63 10.51 -9.10
C GLU A 86 34.97 9.27 -8.25
N ALA A 87 34.48 8.09 -8.67
CA ALA A 87 35.06 6.83 -8.22
C ALA A 87 36.43 6.69 -8.90
N VAL A 88 37.45 7.31 -8.31
CA VAL A 88 38.85 7.13 -8.70
C VAL A 88 39.16 5.64 -8.65
N MET A 89 39.41 5.03 -9.82
CA MET A 89 39.93 3.67 -9.92
C MET A 89 41.34 3.66 -9.31
N LYS A 90 41.43 3.47 -8.00
CA LYS A 90 42.68 3.11 -7.33
C LYS A 90 42.88 1.62 -7.59
N ASP A 91 44.07 1.24 -8.02
CA ASP A 91 44.56 -0.15 -8.18
C ASP A 91 44.58 -0.73 -9.61
N ALA A 92 45.00 0.06 -10.61
CA ALA A 92 45.68 -0.53 -11.78
C ALA A 92 47.21 -0.38 -11.61
N PRO A 93 47.96 -1.44 -11.21
CA PRO A 93 49.41 -1.36 -11.13
C PRO A 93 50.01 -1.24 -12.54
N VAL A 94 50.55 -0.06 -12.84
CA VAL A 94 51.42 0.17 -14.00
C VAL A 94 52.80 -0.42 -13.66
N ASN A 95 52.97 -1.73 -13.86
CA ASN A 95 54.28 -2.36 -13.77
C ASN A 95 55.11 -2.01 -15.02
N GLY A 96 55.64 -0.78 -15.03
CA GLY A 96 56.76 -0.41 -15.88
C GLY A 96 58.04 -1.02 -15.32
N ILE A 97 58.43 -2.20 -15.81
CA ILE A 97 59.77 -2.74 -15.58
C ILE A 97 60.65 -2.25 -16.73
N SER A 98 61.62 -1.44 -16.34
CA SER A 98 62.66 -0.78 -17.12
C SER A 98 63.46 -1.74 -18.02
N TYR A 99 63.67 -1.34 -19.27
CA TYR A 99 64.68 -1.94 -20.16
C TYR A 99 66.08 -1.78 -19.53
N ILE A 100 66.78 -2.90 -19.35
CA ILE A 100 68.18 -2.99 -18.92
C ILE A 100 69.07 -2.79 -20.17
N ASN A 101 70.08 -1.93 -20.04
CA ASN A 101 71.14 -1.69 -21.04
C ASN A 101 71.95 -2.95 -21.34
#